data_AF-A0A7C2TJJ2-F1
#
_entry.id   AF-A0A7C2TJJ2-F1
#
_cell.length_a   1.000
_cell.length_b   1.000
_cell.length_c   1.000
_cell.angle_alpha   90.00
_cell.angle_beta   90.00
_cell.angle_gamma   90.00
#
_symmetry.space_group_name_H-M   'P 1'
#
loop_
_entity.id
_entity.type
_entity.pdbx_description
1 polymer ?
#
loop_
_entity_poly.entity_id
_entity_poly.type
_entity_poly.pdbx_seq_one_letter_code
_entity_poly.pdbx_strand_id
1 'polypeptide(L)'
;MFALRSHGGLACRGYNGRLRCAVHKLVIMIEPLDDWQAFEEGWPQFLHLVERMPGLRREATSRVEAFLYGRGAYAMVHELFFDALPAAQQAMASPEGREAGRLLQEMTGGRMALFFAEHKEDELENIQRHQPAQATLKSALGPEDVQAFMAANSIPGEILFLEVPTPTVETAAQAVGTQPDQILKSILFLVKEQAVLAITCGTQPVERRAIAELYGVGRKQVKLTPPEAVLEIAGYEVGAMPPFAHRQSLTTLIDPRVLEHQVVYAGGGAENALLRISPQEILRGVHARVVDLTPAAVTPETETRKDLPT
;
A
#
# COMPACT_ATOMS: atom_id res chain seq x y z
N MET A 1 31.64 -35.97 8.38
CA MET A 1 31.64 -35.48 9.78
C MET A 1 31.56 -33.95 9.72
N PHE A 2 30.36 -33.37 9.70
CA PHE A 2 30.18 -31.91 9.57
C PHE A 2 29.87 -31.31 10.94
N ALA A 3 30.75 -30.41 11.40
CA ALA A 3 30.62 -29.71 12.67
C ALA A 3 29.67 -28.50 12.52
N LEU A 4 28.60 -28.49 13.30
CA LEU A 4 27.65 -27.37 13.42
C LEU A 4 28.30 -26.22 14.21
N ARG A 5 28.40 -25.04 13.60
CA ARG A 5 28.69 -23.79 14.33
C ARG A 5 27.37 -23.19 14.82
N SER A 6 27.21 -23.10 16.14
CA SER A 6 26.07 -22.47 16.79
C SER A 6 26.16 -20.95 16.70
N HIS A 7 25.09 -20.29 16.24
CA HIS A 7 24.86 -18.86 16.48
C HIS A 7 23.75 -18.74 17.54
N GLY A 8 24.01 -17.94 18.57
CA GLY A 8 23.17 -17.80 19.76
C GLY A 8 21.74 -17.38 19.45
N GLY A 9 20.79 -18.00 20.16
CA GLY A 9 19.35 -17.81 19.98
C GLY A 9 18.89 -16.40 20.35
N LEU A 10 18.14 -15.77 19.46
CA LEU A 10 17.30 -14.63 19.80
C LEU A 10 15.99 -15.15 20.43
N ALA A 11 15.66 -14.63 21.62
CA ALA A 11 14.41 -14.87 22.29
C ALA A 11 13.22 -14.31 21.48
N CYS A 12 12.20 -15.15 21.27
CA CYS A 12 10.98 -14.79 20.55
C CYS A 12 10.12 -13.80 21.35
N ARG A 13 9.93 -12.59 20.84
CA ARG A 13 8.77 -11.75 21.16
C ARG A 13 7.80 -11.81 19.98
N GLY A 14 6.66 -12.47 20.16
CA GLY A 14 5.59 -12.48 19.16
C GLY A 14 4.76 -11.20 19.21
N TYR A 15 4.38 -10.67 18.05
CA TYR A 15 3.27 -9.73 17.92
C TYR A 15 1.95 -10.52 18.13
N ASN A 16 1.06 -10.02 18.98
CA ASN A 16 -0.27 -10.58 19.33
C ASN A 16 -0.40 -11.75 20.33
N GLY A 17 0.63 -12.09 21.11
CA GLY A 17 0.40 -12.85 22.36
C GLY A 17 -0.18 -14.27 22.24
N ARG A 18 -0.24 -14.87 21.04
CA ARG A 18 -0.42 -16.32 20.86
C ARG A 18 0.91 -16.96 20.47
N LEU A 19 1.39 -17.88 21.29
CA LEU A 19 2.56 -18.72 21.01
C LEU A 19 2.25 -19.61 19.80
N ARG A 20 2.67 -19.22 18.59
CA ARG A 20 2.73 -20.13 17.43
C ARG A 20 4.04 -20.92 17.54
N CYS A 21 3.97 -22.24 17.65
CA CYS A 21 5.16 -23.09 17.60
C CYS A 21 5.80 -22.98 16.21
N ALA A 22 7.08 -22.60 16.15
CA ALA A 22 7.84 -22.54 14.90
C ALA A 22 8.06 -23.95 14.35
N VAL A 23 7.49 -24.26 13.19
CA VAL A 23 7.75 -25.50 12.47
C VAL A 23 9.16 -25.40 11.86
N HIS A 24 9.90 -26.50 11.79
CA HIS A 24 11.20 -26.56 11.15
C HIS A 24 11.12 -27.51 9.95
N LYS A 25 11.78 -27.15 8.86
CA LYS A 25 11.82 -27.99 7.66
C LYS A 25 13.25 -28.39 7.29
N LEU A 26 13.41 -29.62 6.83
CA LEU A 26 14.58 -30.04 6.04
C LEU A 26 14.24 -29.78 4.57
N VAL A 27 15.04 -28.97 3.90
CA VAL A 27 14.90 -28.66 2.48
C VAL A 27 15.98 -29.43 1.73
N ILE A 28 15.57 -30.12 0.66
CA ILE A 28 16.42 -30.86 -0.25
C ILE A 28 16.22 -30.25 -1.64
N MET A 29 17.28 -29.64 -2.18
CA MET A 29 17.29 -29.11 -3.55
C MET A 29 18.15 -30.01 -4.42
N ILE A 30 17.59 -30.49 -5.54
CA ILE A 30 18.26 -31.44 -6.43
C ILE A 30 18.51 -30.75 -7.78
N GLU A 31 19.75 -30.83 -8.26
CA GLU A 31 20.16 -30.26 -9.54
C GLU A 31 19.59 -31.07 -10.72
N PRO A 32 19.61 -30.52 -11.96
CA PRO A 32 19.35 -31.30 -13.16
C PRO A 32 20.18 -32.59 -13.22
N LEU A 33 19.48 -33.73 -13.30
CA LEU A 33 20.09 -35.04 -13.48
C LEU A 33 20.08 -35.43 -14.96
N ASP A 34 21.00 -36.32 -15.35
CA ASP A 34 21.10 -36.79 -16.73
C ASP A 34 20.06 -37.87 -17.05
N ASP A 35 19.74 -38.70 -16.04
CA ASP A 35 18.73 -39.77 -16.13
C ASP A 35 17.60 -39.53 -15.11
N TRP A 36 16.61 -38.75 -15.54
CA TRP A 36 15.44 -38.46 -14.71
C TRP A 36 14.51 -39.65 -14.56
N GLN A 37 14.48 -40.57 -15.52
CA GLN A 37 13.61 -41.73 -15.46
C GLN A 37 14.06 -42.68 -14.36
N ALA A 38 15.35 -43.01 -14.31
CA ALA A 38 15.90 -43.84 -13.23
C ALA A 38 15.70 -43.19 -11.86
N PHE A 39 15.82 -41.85 -11.79
CA PHE A 39 15.53 -41.11 -10.57
C PHE A 39 14.05 -41.24 -10.14
N GLU A 40 13.10 -41.06 -11.05
CA GLU A 40 11.67 -41.20 -10.77
C GLU A 40 11.29 -42.63 -10.35
N GLU A 41 11.92 -43.65 -10.92
CA GLU A 41 11.71 -45.05 -10.55
C GLU A 41 12.17 -45.36 -9.11
N GLY A 42 13.28 -44.75 -8.66
CA GLY A 42 13.80 -44.90 -7.28
C GLY A 42 13.09 -44.02 -6.25
N TRP A 43 12.38 -42.98 -6.68
CA TRP A 43 11.78 -41.99 -5.78
C TRP A 43 10.75 -42.54 -4.80
N PRO A 44 9.84 -43.47 -5.18
CA PRO A 44 8.91 -44.07 -4.22
C PRO A 44 9.58 -44.81 -3.06
N GLN A 45 10.74 -45.44 -3.32
CA GLN A 45 11.51 -46.11 -2.26
C GLN A 45 12.09 -45.09 -1.27
N PHE A 46 12.56 -43.94 -1.77
CA PHE A 46 12.98 -42.83 -0.93
C PHE A 46 11.83 -42.30 -0.07
N LEU A 47 10.66 -42.03 -0.66
CA LEU A 47 9.47 -41.56 0.07
C LEU A 47 9.05 -42.54 1.16
N HIS A 48 9.06 -43.85 0.87
CA HIS A 48 8.72 -44.87 1.86
C HIS A 48 9.62 -44.83 3.11
N LEU A 49 10.92 -44.55 2.94
CA LEU A 49 11.85 -44.40 4.05
C LEU A 49 11.58 -43.11 4.83
N VAL A 50 11.29 -42.03 4.12
CA VAL A 50 10.98 -40.71 4.67
C VAL A 50 9.71 -40.75 5.54
N GLU A 51 8.62 -41.35 5.07
CA GLU A 51 7.35 -41.46 5.81
C GLU A 51 7.51 -42.11 7.19
N ARG A 52 8.54 -42.94 7.36
CA ARG A 52 8.85 -43.67 8.59
C ARG A 52 9.80 -42.92 9.52
N MET A 53 10.33 -41.76 9.09
CA MET A 53 11.21 -40.96 9.91
C MET A 53 10.48 -40.43 11.16
N PRO A 54 11.07 -40.55 12.36
CA PRO A 54 10.38 -40.16 13.58
C PRO A 54 10.12 -38.66 13.62
N GLY A 55 8.90 -38.29 13.98
CA GLY A 55 8.50 -36.89 14.15
C GLY A 55 8.21 -36.13 12.86
N LEU A 56 8.20 -36.80 11.69
CA LEU A 56 7.74 -36.21 10.44
C LEU A 56 6.26 -35.82 10.56
N ARG A 57 5.93 -34.59 10.18
CA ARG A 57 4.55 -34.05 10.21
C ARG A 57 3.92 -34.00 8.83
N ARG A 58 4.72 -33.63 7.83
CA ARG A 58 4.30 -33.42 6.45
C ARG A 58 5.52 -33.53 5.55
N GLU A 59 5.29 -33.88 4.29
CA GLU A 59 6.24 -33.74 3.21
C GLU A 59 5.62 -32.98 2.03
N ALA A 60 6.46 -32.39 1.18
CA ALA A 60 6.05 -31.77 -0.07
C ALA A 60 7.14 -31.89 -1.13
N THR A 61 6.75 -32.13 -2.38
CA THR A 61 7.65 -32.19 -3.53
C THR A 61 7.20 -31.18 -4.58
N SER A 62 8.14 -30.37 -5.07
CA SER A 62 7.92 -29.33 -6.07
C SER A 62 8.93 -29.49 -7.20
N ARG A 63 8.45 -29.44 -8.45
CA ARG A 63 9.32 -29.36 -9.64
C ARG A 63 9.61 -27.91 -9.96
N VAL A 64 10.85 -27.60 -10.30
CA VAL A 64 11.26 -26.27 -10.70
C VAL A 64 11.01 -26.12 -12.20
N GLU A 65 9.96 -25.39 -12.56
CA GLU A 65 9.60 -25.16 -13.97
C GLU A 65 10.53 -24.14 -14.64
N ALA A 66 11.01 -23.14 -13.89
CA ALA A 66 11.89 -22.10 -14.39
C ALA A 66 12.90 -21.67 -13.33
N PHE A 67 14.17 -21.61 -13.73
CA PHE A 67 15.23 -21.03 -12.93
C PHE A 67 15.46 -19.56 -13.34
N LEU A 68 15.19 -18.62 -12.44
CA LEU A 68 15.20 -17.19 -12.77
C LEU A 68 16.56 -16.52 -12.61
N TYR A 69 17.28 -16.80 -11.50
CA TYR A 69 18.56 -16.14 -11.18
C TYR A 69 19.26 -16.86 -10.00
N GLY A 70 20.60 -16.93 -9.99
CA GLY A 70 21.38 -17.45 -8.86
C GLY A 70 22.60 -18.27 -9.27
N ARG A 71 23.28 -18.86 -8.28
CA ARG A 71 24.37 -19.82 -8.52
C ARG A 71 23.83 -21.24 -8.33
N GLY A 72 23.84 -22.02 -9.41
CA GLY A 72 23.32 -23.40 -9.45
C GLY A 72 21.89 -23.45 -10.00
N ALA A 73 21.61 -24.42 -10.87
CA ALA A 73 20.26 -24.71 -11.34
C ALA A 73 19.72 -25.90 -10.55
N TYR A 74 18.46 -25.83 -10.15
CA TYR A 74 17.77 -26.91 -9.46
C TYR A 74 16.53 -27.30 -10.26
N ALA A 75 16.23 -28.59 -10.29
CA ALA A 75 15.10 -29.14 -11.02
C ALA A 75 14.00 -29.63 -10.07
N MET A 76 14.34 -29.94 -8.82
CA MET A 76 13.38 -30.40 -7.81
C MET A 76 13.70 -29.86 -6.43
N VAL A 77 12.65 -29.53 -5.67
CA VAL A 77 12.71 -29.21 -4.24
C VAL A 77 11.82 -30.19 -3.49
N HIS A 78 12.36 -30.81 -2.43
CA HIS A 78 11.60 -31.66 -1.53
C HIS A 78 11.76 -31.17 -0.09
N GLU A 79 10.67 -31.12 0.66
CA GLU A 79 10.60 -30.51 1.98
C GLU A 79 9.97 -31.46 2.99
N LEU A 80 10.64 -31.65 4.13
CA LEU A 80 10.14 -32.46 5.26
C LEU A 80 9.92 -31.56 6.48
N PHE A 81 8.74 -31.62 7.09
CA PHE A 81 8.32 -30.73 8.17
C PHE A 81 8.32 -31.43 9.53
N PHE A 82 8.86 -30.76 10.54
CA PHE A 82 9.01 -31.22 11.93
C PHE A 82 8.63 -30.10 12.90
N ASP A 83 8.23 -30.45 14.13
CA ASP A 83 7.82 -29.44 15.13
C ASP A 83 8.98 -28.58 15.65
N ALA A 84 10.23 -29.06 15.56
CA ALA A 84 11.41 -28.37 16.06
C ALA A 84 12.70 -28.86 15.39
N LEU A 85 13.74 -28.03 15.35
CA LEU A 85 15.06 -28.41 14.81
C LEU A 85 15.64 -29.68 15.45
N PRO A 86 15.62 -29.88 16.79
CA PRO A 86 16.15 -31.11 17.38
C PRO A 86 15.42 -32.37 16.92
N ALA A 87 14.10 -32.28 16.70
CA ALA A 87 13.32 -33.41 16.17
C ALA A 87 13.75 -33.76 14.73
N ALA A 88 13.96 -32.74 13.89
CA ALA A 88 14.45 -32.93 12.53
C ALA A 88 15.87 -33.55 12.49
N GLN A 89 16.75 -33.09 13.37
CA GLN A 89 18.10 -33.66 13.52
C GLN A 89 18.06 -35.12 13.99
N GLN A 90 17.18 -35.44 14.95
CA GLN A 90 16.99 -36.81 15.42
C GLN A 90 16.42 -37.71 14.31
N ALA A 91 15.47 -37.19 13.53
CA ALA A 91 14.90 -37.88 12.39
C ALA A 91 15.99 -38.23 11.35
N MET A 92 16.86 -37.28 11.00
CA MET A 92 17.99 -37.55 10.10
C MET A 92 19.00 -38.56 10.66
N ALA A 93 19.20 -38.59 11.98
CA ALA A 93 20.10 -39.53 12.64
C ALA A 93 19.51 -40.95 12.79
N SER A 94 18.20 -41.12 12.56
CA SER A 94 17.53 -42.42 12.65
C SER A 94 18.05 -43.42 11.60
N PRO A 95 17.84 -44.74 11.79
CA PRO A 95 18.13 -45.73 10.75
C PRO A 95 17.48 -45.37 9.41
N GLU A 96 16.20 -45.01 9.42
CA GLU A 96 15.42 -44.61 8.25
C GLU A 96 15.98 -43.35 7.59
N GLY A 97 16.33 -42.32 8.38
CA GLY A 97 16.89 -41.08 7.86
C GLY A 97 18.29 -41.26 7.23
N ARG A 98 19.12 -42.12 7.81
CA ARG A 98 20.44 -42.46 7.25
C ARG A 98 20.32 -43.27 5.96
N GLU A 99 19.38 -44.21 5.94
CA GLU A 99 19.05 -45.02 4.77
C GLU A 99 18.53 -44.14 3.61
N ALA A 100 17.58 -43.25 3.90
CA ALA A 100 17.03 -42.30 2.94
C ALA A 100 18.11 -41.37 2.39
N GLY A 101 18.99 -40.84 3.25
CA GLY A 101 20.10 -39.98 2.83
C GLY A 101 21.10 -40.69 1.92
N ARG A 102 21.39 -41.98 2.19
CA ARG A 102 22.27 -42.77 1.33
C ARG A 102 21.62 -43.07 -0.02
N LEU A 103 20.35 -43.48 -0.04
CA LEU A 103 19.61 -43.72 -1.28
C LEU A 103 19.54 -42.43 -2.13
N LEU A 104 19.27 -41.29 -1.50
CA LEU A 104 19.24 -40.00 -2.18
C LEU A 104 20.60 -39.60 -2.75
N GLN A 105 21.69 -39.86 -2.03
CA GLN A 105 23.06 -39.66 -2.52
C GLN A 105 23.35 -40.52 -3.76
N GLU A 106 22.93 -41.78 -3.74
CA GLU A 106 23.08 -42.72 -4.86
C GLU A 106 22.29 -42.25 -6.09
N MET A 107 21.01 -41.90 -5.91
CA MET A 107 20.11 -41.46 -6.98
C MET A 107 20.54 -40.13 -7.63
N THR A 108 21.12 -39.21 -6.86
CA THR A 108 21.49 -37.87 -7.35
C THR A 108 22.95 -37.77 -7.78
N GLY A 109 23.77 -38.79 -7.49
CA GLY A 109 25.24 -38.70 -7.62
C GLY A 109 25.86 -37.60 -6.73
N GLY A 110 25.14 -37.18 -5.69
CA GLY A 110 25.54 -36.06 -4.83
C GLY A 110 25.23 -34.67 -5.36
N ARG A 111 24.53 -34.54 -6.49
CA ARG A 111 24.08 -33.25 -7.04
C ARG A 111 22.85 -32.71 -6.30
N MET A 112 23.05 -32.37 -5.04
CA MET A 112 21.99 -31.88 -4.16
C MET A 112 22.52 -30.97 -3.06
N ALA A 113 21.67 -30.09 -2.57
CA ALA A 113 21.89 -29.29 -1.38
C ALA A 113 20.84 -29.62 -0.31
N LEU A 114 21.28 -29.83 0.92
CA LEU A 114 20.42 -30.09 2.07
C LEU A 114 20.66 -29.05 3.16
N PHE A 115 19.60 -28.49 3.71
CA PHE A 115 19.68 -27.55 4.83
C PHE A 115 18.40 -27.53 5.65
N PHE A 116 18.53 -27.18 6.92
CA PHE A 116 17.38 -26.88 7.76
C PHE A 116 16.98 -25.41 7.60
N ALA A 117 15.68 -25.16 7.59
CA ALA A 117 15.11 -23.83 7.65
C ALA A 117 14.00 -23.78 8.69
N GLU A 118 13.85 -22.64 9.36
CA GLU A 118 12.63 -22.35 10.10
C GLU A 118 11.49 -22.18 9.09
N HIS A 119 10.39 -22.88 9.30
CA HIS A 119 9.18 -22.79 8.47
C HIS A 119 8.11 -22.02 9.24
N LYS A 120 7.75 -20.86 8.69
CA LYS A 120 6.60 -20.09 9.14
C LYS A 120 5.59 -20.11 8.01
N GLU A 121 4.52 -20.86 8.19
CA GLU A 121 3.30 -20.68 7.41
C GLU A 121 2.60 -19.44 7.98
N ASP A 122 2.90 -18.29 7.39
CA ASP A 122 2.06 -17.13 7.56
C ASP A 122 0.76 -17.37 6.78
N GLU A 123 -0.39 -17.20 7.44
CA GLU A 123 -1.67 -17.14 6.74
C GLU A 123 -1.59 -16.02 5.67
N LEU A 124 -2.25 -16.19 4.52
CA LEU A 124 -2.31 -15.17 3.47
C LEU A 124 -2.63 -13.77 4.04
N GLU A 125 -3.47 -13.71 5.07
CA GLU A 125 -3.84 -12.48 5.80
C GLU A 125 -2.68 -11.83 6.59
N ASN A 126 -1.65 -12.58 6.99
CA ASN A 126 -0.48 -12.09 7.73
C ASN A 126 0.69 -11.70 6.79
N ILE A 127 0.86 -12.38 5.64
CA ILE A 127 1.82 -11.96 4.58
C ILE A 127 1.37 -10.63 3.96
N GLN A 128 0.06 -10.43 3.77
CA GLN A 128 -0.52 -9.19 3.28
C GLN A 128 -0.25 -7.97 4.17
N ARG A 129 0.16 -8.15 5.44
CA ARG A 129 0.46 -7.02 6.35
C ARG A 129 1.88 -6.47 6.18
N HIS A 130 2.79 -7.17 5.49
CA HIS A 130 4.22 -6.81 5.43
C HIS A 130 4.82 -6.65 4.02
N GLN A 131 4.04 -6.71 2.95
CA GLN A 131 4.45 -6.09 1.67
C GLN A 131 4.14 -4.59 1.68
N PRO A 132 5.07 -3.73 1.23
CA PRO A 132 4.76 -2.33 0.98
C PRO A 132 3.87 -2.23 -0.27
N ALA A 133 2.54 -2.26 -0.04
CA ALA A 133 1.40 -1.87 -0.90
C ALA A 133 0.81 -2.87 -1.96
N GLN A 134 -0.54 -3.02 -1.89
CA GLN A 134 -1.56 -3.27 -2.96
C GLN A 134 -1.55 -4.65 -3.68
N ALA A 135 -2.64 -5.33 -4.02
CA ALA A 135 -3.95 -4.90 -4.50
C ALA A 135 -5.00 -6.01 -4.28
N THR A 136 -6.09 -5.79 -3.55
CA THR A 136 -7.39 -5.67 -4.24
C THR A 136 -8.41 -4.74 -3.55
N LEU A 137 -8.01 -3.89 -2.59
CA LEU A 137 -8.91 -2.91 -1.95
C LEU A 137 -8.37 -1.46 -1.89
N LYS A 138 -7.25 -1.14 -2.58
CA LYS A 138 -6.61 0.19 -2.60
C LYS A 138 -6.06 0.59 -4.00
N SER A 139 -6.79 0.42 -5.09
CA SER A 139 -6.40 1.14 -6.33
C SER A 139 -6.67 2.63 -6.13
N ALA A 140 -5.76 3.51 -6.58
CA ALA A 140 -6.11 4.91 -6.77
C ALA A 140 -7.33 4.98 -7.69
N LEU A 141 -8.30 5.82 -7.32
CA LEU A 141 -9.39 6.17 -8.21
C LEU A 141 -8.83 7.05 -9.33
N GLY A 142 -9.43 6.95 -10.50
CA GLY A 142 -8.98 7.62 -11.72
C GLY A 142 -10.02 8.55 -12.32
N PRO A 143 -9.69 9.20 -13.44
CA PRO A 143 -10.64 10.03 -14.19
C PRO A 143 -11.93 9.31 -14.58
N GLU A 144 -11.89 7.99 -14.79
CA GLU A 144 -13.04 7.14 -15.06
C GLU A 144 -14.04 7.12 -13.89
N ASP A 145 -13.58 7.16 -12.64
CA ASP A 145 -14.44 7.20 -11.46
C ASP A 145 -15.14 8.56 -11.34
N VAL A 146 -14.43 9.64 -11.67
CA VAL A 146 -14.99 10.99 -11.76
C VAL A 146 -16.07 11.05 -12.84
N GLN A 147 -15.81 10.49 -14.02
CA GLN A 147 -16.79 10.38 -15.11
C GLN A 147 -18.03 9.56 -14.71
N ALA A 148 -17.83 8.40 -14.08
CA ALA A 148 -18.91 7.54 -13.61
C ALA A 148 -19.79 8.26 -12.59
N PHE A 149 -19.17 8.98 -11.64
CA PHE A 149 -19.91 9.78 -10.66
C PHE A 149 -20.72 10.91 -11.31
N MET A 150 -20.15 11.62 -12.28
CA MET A 150 -20.87 12.67 -13.00
C MET A 150 -22.07 12.11 -13.76
N ALA A 151 -21.90 10.99 -14.44
CA ALA A 151 -22.97 10.33 -15.17
C ALA A 151 -24.10 9.87 -14.22
N ALA A 152 -23.75 9.21 -13.11
CA ALA A 152 -24.72 8.71 -12.13
C ALA A 152 -25.53 9.83 -11.46
N ASN A 153 -24.92 11.00 -11.26
CA ASN A 153 -25.54 12.15 -10.59
C ASN A 153 -26.05 13.22 -11.58
N SER A 154 -26.00 12.96 -12.88
CA SER A 154 -26.41 13.91 -13.94
C SER A 154 -25.73 15.28 -13.80
N ILE A 155 -24.42 15.28 -13.52
CA ILE A 155 -23.59 16.48 -13.34
C ILE A 155 -22.96 16.85 -14.69
N PRO A 156 -23.31 18.00 -15.29
CA PRO A 156 -22.66 18.49 -16.50
C PRO A 156 -21.21 18.90 -16.21
N GLY A 157 -20.26 18.30 -16.91
CA GLY A 157 -18.83 18.57 -16.79
C GLY A 157 -18.04 17.79 -17.82
N GLU A 158 -16.76 18.13 -17.97
CA GLU A 158 -15.86 17.51 -18.94
C GLU A 158 -14.50 17.23 -18.31
N ILE A 159 -13.97 16.02 -18.50
CA ILE A 159 -12.58 15.72 -18.17
C ILE A 159 -11.70 16.06 -19.37
N LEU A 160 -10.76 16.96 -19.16
CA LEU A 160 -9.73 17.35 -20.13
C LEU A 160 -8.43 16.62 -19.80
N PHE A 161 -7.95 15.81 -20.73
CA PHE A 161 -6.65 15.16 -20.63
C PHE A 161 -5.57 16.06 -21.24
N LEU A 162 -4.54 16.36 -20.46
CA LEU A 162 -3.43 17.21 -20.84
C LEU A 162 -2.28 16.37 -21.41
N GLU A 163 -1.59 16.90 -22.41
CA GLU A 163 -0.46 16.23 -23.05
C GLU A 163 0.77 16.11 -22.13
N VAL A 164 0.90 17.02 -21.16
CA VAL A 164 1.99 17.07 -20.19
C VAL A 164 1.45 17.25 -18.78
N PRO A 165 2.07 16.63 -17.74
CA PRO A 165 1.71 16.86 -16.35
C PRO A 165 1.85 18.34 -15.97
N THR A 166 0.86 18.89 -15.26
CA THR A 166 0.84 20.29 -14.81
C THR A 166 0.83 20.36 -13.28
N PRO A 167 1.99 20.26 -12.61
CA PRO A 167 2.05 20.11 -11.15
C PRO A 167 1.69 21.40 -10.38
N THR A 168 1.54 22.54 -11.08
CA THR A 168 1.22 23.83 -10.45
C THR A 168 -0.05 24.44 -11.03
N VAL A 169 -0.66 25.34 -10.27
CA VAL A 169 -1.84 26.10 -10.71
C VAL A 169 -1.55 26.91 -11.98
N GLU A 170 -0.37 27.51 -12.07
CA GLU A 170 0.02 28.34 -13.20
C GLU A 170 0.19 27.51 -14.48
N THR A 171 0.81 26.33 -14.37
CA THR A 171 1.00 25.42 -15.51
C THR A 171 -0.33 24.82 -15.97
N ALA A 172 -1.22 24.47 -15.04
CA ALA A 172 -2.57 24.02 -15.35
C ALA A 172 -3.38 25.12 -16.04
N ALA A 173 -3.30 26.36 -15.55
CA ALA A 173 -3.98 27.50 -16.13
C ALA A 173 -3.54 27.77 -17.58
N GLN A 174 -2.24 27.71 -17.82
CA GLN A 174 -1.67 27.85 -19.16
C GLN A 174 -2.13 26.74 -20.11
N ALA A 175 -2.14 25.49 -19.65
CA ALA A 175 -2.51 24.33 -20.47
C ALA A 175 -3.96 24.39 -20.98
N VAL A 176 -4.88 24.99 -20.22
CA VAL A 176 -6.29 25.14 -20.62
C VAL A 176 -6.67 26.57 -21.01
N GLY A 177 -5.69 27.47 -21.15
CA GLY A 177 -5.91 28.85 -21.60
C GLY A 177 -6.79 29.70 -20.68
N THR A 178 -6.66 29.52 -19.36
CA THR A 178 -7.50 30.17 -18.34
C THR A 178 -6.69 31.00 -17.35
N GLN A 179 -7.37 31.76 -16.49
CA GLN A 179 -6.71 32.45 -15.37
C GLN A 179 -6.37 31.48 -14.22
N PRO A 180 -5.23 31.64 -13.51
CA PRO A 180 -4.88 30.85 -12.32
C PRO A 180 -5.98 30.77 -11.26
N ASP A 181 -6.79 31.83 -11.14
CA ASP A 181 -7.88 31.89 -10.17
C ASP A 181 -9.05 30.95 -10.52
N GLN A 182 -9.15 30.50 -11.77
CA GLN A 182 -10.15 29.52 -12.21
C GLN A 182 -9.69 28.06 -12.00
N ILE A 183 -8.43 27.84 -11.61
CA ILE A 183 -7.94 26.51 -11.22
C ILE A 183 -8.20 26.31 -9.73
N LEU A 184 -8.97 25.29 -9.37
CA LEU A 184 -9.32 25.00 -7.98
C LEU A 184 -8.28 24.12 -7.30
N LYS A 185 -8.10 24.35 -6.00
CA LYS A 185 -7.38 23.47 -5.09
C LYS A 185 -8.38 22.73 -4.19
N SER A 186 -8.23 21.41 -4.14
CA SER A 186 -8.95 20.51 -3.24
C SER A 186 -8.00 20.04 -2.15
N ILE A 187 -8.18 20.51 -0.92
CA ILE A 187 -7.27 20.25 0.21
C ILE A 187 -8.01 19.54 1.32
N LEU A 188 -7.50 18.39 1.76
CA LEU A 188 -8.13 17.58 2.80
C LEU A 188 -7.56 17.90 4.19
N PHE A 189 -8.43 18.18 5.14
CA PHE A 189 -8.10 18.38 6.55
C PHE A 189 -8.73 17.31 7.43
N LEU A 190 -8.10 17.04 8.57
CA LEU A 190 -8.66 16.25 9.66
C LEU A 190 -9.01 17.15 10.84
N VAL A 191 -10.25 17.06 11.30
CA VAL A 191 -10.77 17.78 12.47
C VAL A 191 -11.50 16.77 13.36
N LYS A 192 -10.98 16.51 14.57
CA LYS A 192 -11.55 15.48 15.48
C LYS A 192 -11.84 14.15 14.75
N GLU A 193 -10.87 13.66 13.97
CA GLU A 193 -10.95 12.43 13.17
C GLU A 193 -11.91 12.48 11.97
N GLN A 194 -12.62 13.60 11.75
CA GLN A 194 -13.46 13.80 10.56
C GLN A 194 -12.66 14.42 9.42
N ALA A 195 -12.81 13.84 8.22
CA ALA A 195 -12.21 14.34 7.00
C ALA A 195 -13.06 15.48 6.40
N VAL A 196 -12.42 16.63 6.18
CA VAL A 196 -13.04 17.86 5.69
C VAL A 196 -12.31 18.30 4.43
N LEU A 197 -13.00 18.27 3.29
CA LEU A 197 -12.48 18.76 2.03
C LEU A 197 -12.72 20.26 1.93
N ALA A 198 -11.66 21.02 1.68
CA ALA A 198 -11.73 22.45 1.42
C ALA A 198 -11.41 22.74 -0.05
N ILE A 199 -12.32 23.42 -0.73
CA ILE A 199 -12.20 23.81 -2.14
C ILE A 199 -12.05 25.33 -2.21
N THR A 200 -10.96 25.80 -2.83
CA THR A 200 -10.66 27.24 -2.99
C THR A 200 -9.99 27.52 -4.34
N CYS A 201 -9.95 28.78 -4.77
CA CYS A 201 -9.21 29.19 -5.97
C CYS A 201 -7.70 29.02 -5.78
N GLY A 202 -7.00 28.64 -6.85
CA GLY A 202 -5.63 28.14 -6.82
C GLY A 202 -4.59 29.14 -6.30
N THR A 203 -4.89 30.43 -6.34
CA THR A 203 -3.98 31.48 -5.86
C THR A 203 -3.99 31.65 -4.33
N GLN A 204 -4.92 30.99 -3.62
CA GLN A 204 -5.23 31.31 -2.23
C GLN A 204 -4.94 30.13 -1.28
N PRO A 205 -4.32 30.38 -0.11
CA PRO A 205 -4.23 29.39 0.94
C PRO A 205 -5.59 29.22 1.64
N VAL A 206 -5.85 28.01 2.15
CA VAL A 206 -7.01 27.76 3.02
C VAL A 206 -6.68 28.14 4.46
N GLU A 207 -7.44 29.07 5.05
CA GLU A 207 -7.29 29.45 6.45
C GLU A 207 -7.95 28.41 7.37
N ARG A 208 -7.11 27.71 8.13
CA ARG A 208 -7.54 26.68 9.08
C ARG A 208 -8.41 27.24 10.20
N ARG A 209 -8.29 28.53 10.52
CA ARG A 209 -9.12 29.19 11.52
C ARG A 209 -10.61 29.16 11.15
N ALA A 210 -10.97 29.41 9.89
CA ALA A 210 -12.36 29.36 9.44
C ALA A 210 -12.96 27.95 9.65
N ILE A 211 -12.20 26.91 9.32
CA ILE A 211 -12.57 25.51 9.60
C ILE A 211 -12.67 25.26 11.11
N ALA A 212 -11.73 25.79 11.90
CA ALA A 212 -11.74 25.58 13.35
C ALA A 212 -12.98 26.20 14.02
N GLU A 213 -13.35 27.41 13.61
CA GLU A 213 -14.55 28.13 14.10
C GLU A 213 -15.83 27.37 13.77
N LEU A 214 -15.93 26.85 12.54
CA LEU A 214 -17.04 26.00 12.10
C LEU A 214 -17.26 24.77 13.00
N TYR A 215 -16.18 24.15 13.47
CA TYR A 215 -16.22 22.93 14.28
C TYR A 215 -16.12 23.19 15.80
N GLY A 216 -16.07 24.47 16.22
CA GLY A 216 -15.91 24.86 17.62
C GLY A 216 -14.62 24.31 18.25
N VAL A 217 -13.53 24.28 17.50
CA VAL A 217 -12.21 23.76 17.95
C VAL A 217 -11.12 24.81 17.85
N GLY A 218 -9.98 24.54 18.47
CA GLY A 218 -8.78 25.37 18.27
C GLY A 218 -8.12 25.09 16.91
N ARG A 219 -7.51 26.11 16.29
CA ARG A 219 -6.80 26.02 14.99
C ARG A 219 -5.80 24.85 14.90
N LYS A 220 -5.11 24.51 15.99
CA LYS A 220 -4.14 23.39 16.05
C LYS A 220 -4.80 22.00 15.89
N GLN A 221 -6.11 21.90 16.08
CA GLN A 221 -6.88 20.67 15.89
C GLN A 221 -7.33 20.46 14.45
N VAL A 222 -7.15 21.47 13.58
CA VAL A 222 -7.35 21.35 12.13
C VAL A 222 -6.01 20.99 11.49
N LYS A 223 -5.84 19.69 11.22
CA LYS A 223 -4.59 19.14 10.69
C LYS A 223 -4.70 18.96 9.19
N LEU A 224 -3.66 19.37 8.45
CA LEU A 224 -3.56 18.99 7.04
C LEU A 224 -3.37 17.48 6.96
N THR A 225 -4.10 16.83 6.06
CA THR A 225 -4.02 15.37 5.89
C THR A 225 -2.76 15.03 5.09
N PRO A 226 -1.92 14.10 5.54
CA PRO A 226 -0.72 13.73 4.80
C PRO A 226 -1.08 12.91 3.54
N PRO A 227 -0.25 12.93 2.49
CA PRO A 227 -0.59 12.37 1.16
C PRO A 227 -1.08 10.93 1.19
N GLU A 228 -0.48 10.07 2.01
CA GLU A 228 -0.87 8.67 2.15
C GLU A 228 -2.31 8.54 2.71
N ALA A 229 -2.66 9.35 3.69
CA ALA A 229 -4.00 9.36 4.26
C ALA A 229 -5.01 10.02 3.30
N VAL A 230 -4.59 10.98 2.48
CA VAL A 230 -5.43 11.55 1.40
C VAL A 230 -5.81 10.46 0.41
N LEU A 231 -4.85 9.66 -0.06
CA LEU A 231 -5.10 8.56 -0.98
C LEU A 231 -6.02 7.51 -0.37
N GLU A 232 -5.85 7.17 0.90
CA GLU A 232 -6.70 6.20 1.61
C GLU A 232 -8.14 6.69 1.78
N ILE A 233 -8.31 7.92 2.25
CA ILE A 233 -9.61 8.53 2.54
C ILE A 233 -10.36 8.86 1.26
N ALA A 234 -9.74 9.63 0.38
CA ALA A 234 -10.43 10.23 -0.75
C ALA A 234 -10.25 9.42 -2.04
N GLY A 235 -9.21 8.61 -2.16
CA GLY A 235 -8.98 7.75 -3.32
C GLY A 235 -8.07 8.32 -4.39
N TYR A 236 -7.66 9.57 -4.29
CA TYR A 236 -6.80 10.23 -5.29
C TYR A 236 -5.50 10.73 -4.68
N GLU A 237 -4.48 10.83 -5.52
CA GLU A 237 -3.21 11.44 -5.15
C GLU A 237 -3.35 12.96 -4.93
N VAL A 238 -2.44 13.53 -4.14
CA VAL A 238 -2.36 14.98 -3.96
C VAL A 238 -2.02 15.63 -5.30
N GLY A 239 -2.78 16.65 -5.69
CA GLY A 239 -2.65 17.31 -6.99
C GLY A 239 -3.64 16.79 -8.04
N ALA A 240 -4.10 15.54 -7.93
CA ALA A 240 -5.12 14.96 -8.81
C ALA A 240 -6.56 15.07 -8.25
N MET A 241 -6.70 15.51 -6.99
CA MET A 241 -7.92 15.45 -6.20
C MET A 241 -9.14 16.17 -6.85
N PRO A 242 -10.17 15.43 -7.30
CA PRO A 242 -11.42 16.02 -7.77
C PRO A 242 -12.26 16.60 -6.63
N PRO A 243 -13.26 17.45 -6.95
CA PRO A 243 -14.17 18.01 -5.95
C PRO A 243 -15.23 17.02 -5.45
N PHE A 244 -15.34 15.83 -6.08
CA PHE A 244 -16.29 14.76 -5.76
C PHE A 244 -15.76 13.40 -6.23
N ALA A 245 -16.59 12.35 -6.22
CA ALA A 245 -16.21 10.98 -6.59
C ALA A 245 -15.14 10.37 -5.67
N HIS A 246 -15.14 10.76 -4.39
CA HIS A 246 -14.21 10.23 -3.39
C HIS A 246 -14.63 8.84 -2.91
N ARG A 247 -13.66 8.04 -2.44
CA ARG A 247 -13.89 6.68 -1.91
C ARG A 247 -14.91 6.66 -0.77
N GLN A 248 -14.93 7.71 0.05
CA GLN A 248 -15.95 7.91 1.07
C GLN A 248 -16.53 9.32 0.97
N SER A 249 -17.75 9.50 1.48
CA SER A 249 -18.39 10.82 1.54
C SER A 249 -17.58 11.76 2.44
N LEU A 250 -17.23 12.94 1.92
CA LEU A 250 -16.45 13.95 2.63
C LEU A 250 -17.31 15.19 2.92
N THR A 251 -17.17 15.74 4.13
CA THR A 251 -17.72 17.05 4.42
C THR A 251 -16.97 18.09 3.58
N THR A 252 -17.66 18.68 2.61
CA THR A 252 -17.03 19.59 1.65
C THR A 252 -17.38 21.04 1.97
N LEU A 253 -16.35 21.87 2.08
CA LEU A 253 -16.41 23.32 2.24
C LEU A 253 -15.92 23.97 0.94
N ILE A 254 -16.66 24.96 0.45
CA ILE A 254 -16.28 25.69 -0.76
C ILE A 254 -16.18 27.19 -0.46
N ASP A 255 -15.10 27.80 -0.92
CA ASP A 255 -14.88 29.23 -0.81
C ASP A 255 -15.87 30.00 -1.71
N PRO A 256 -16.53 31.06 -1.21
CA PRO A 256 -17.51 31.81 -1.98
C PRO A 256 -16.96 32.38 -3.29
N ARG A 257 -15.65 32.70 -3.38
CA ARG A 257 -15.04 33.23 -4.60
C ARG A 257 -15.02 32.23 -5.74
N VAL A 258 -15.03 30.94 -5.42
CA VAL A 258 -15.18 29.89 -6.44
C VAL A 258 -16.50 30.07 -7.19
N LEU A 259 -17.55 30.55 -6.51
CA LEU A 259 -18.88 30.77 -7.07
C LEU A 259 -19.01 32.05 -7.91
N GLU A 260 -18.00 32.92 -7.88
CA GLU A 260 -17.95 34.14 -8.72
C GLU A 260 -17.61 33.81 -10.18
N HIS A 261 -17.05 32.62 -10.42
CA HIS A 261 -16.70 32.13 -11.75
C HIS A 261 -17.85 31.37 -12.40
N GLN A 262 -18.02 31.50 -13.72
CA GLN A 262 -18.99 30.68 -14.47
C GLN A 262 -18.46 29.28 -14.78
N VAL A 263 -17.14 29.17 -15.00
CA VAL A 263 -16.43 27.92 -15.32
C VAL A 263 -15.12 27.90 -14.54
N VAL A 264 -14.84 26.76 -13.94
CA VAL A 264 -13.63 26.46 -13.17
C VAL A 264 -13.06 25.11 -13.58
N TYR A 265 -11.80 24.88 -13.22
CA TYR A 265 -11.06 23.66 -13.49
C TYR A 265 -10.54 23.08 -12.18
N ALA A 266 -10.94 21.85 -11.84
CA ALA A 266 -10.48 21.15 -10.65
C ALA A 266 -9.64 19.92 -11.03
N GLY A 267 -9.09 19.21 -10.04
CA GLY A 267 -8.44 17.93 -10.29
C GLY A 267 -9.38 16.96 -11.02
N GLY A 268 -8.90 16.31 -12.07
CA GLY A 268 -9.68 15.39 -12.91
C GLY A 268 -9.50 13.92 -12.54
N GLY A 269 -8.87 13.60 -11.41
CA GLY A 269 -8.59 12.24 -10.99
C GLY A 269 -7.22 11.69 -11.40
N ALA A 270 -6.41 12.46 -12.13
CA ALA A 270 -5.01 12.14 -12.45
C ALA A 270 -4.18 13.43 -12.61
N GLU A 271 -2.85 13.34 -12.53
CA GLU A 271 -1.94 14.50 -12.69
C GLU A 271 -2.05 15.19 -14.05
N ASN A 272 -2.48 14.45 -15.09
CA ASN A 272 -2.69 14.94 -16.44
C ASN A 272 -4.18 15.08 -16.79
N ALA A 273 -5.07 15.17 -15.80
CA ALA A 273 -6.50 15.32 -16.02
C ALA A 273 -7.06 16.50 -15.21
N LEU A 274 -7.83 17.37 -15.86
CA LEU A 274 -8.58 18.45 -15.23
C LEU A 274 -10.08 18.28 -15.47
N LEU A 275 -10.88 18.54 -14.45
CA LEU A 275 -12.33 18.60 -14.56
C LEU A 275 -12.76 20.05 -14.84
N ARG A 276 -13.27 20.31 -16.05
CA ARG A 276 -13.93 21.56 -16.42
C ARG A 276 -15.40 21.50 -16.02
N ILE A 277 -15.84 22.40 -15.13
CA ILE A 277 -17.17 22.35 -14.53
C ILE A 277 -17.67 23.73 -14.09
N SER A 278 -18.98 23.88 -13.92
CA SER A 278 -19.58 25.04 -13.23
C SER A 278 -19.48 24.86 -11.70
N PRO A 279 -19.10 25.89 -10.93
CA PRO A 279 -19.10 25.83 -9.47
C PRO A 279 -20.45 25.42 -8.85
N GLN A 280 -21.56 25.77 -9.49
CA GLN A 280 -22.90 25.40 -9.04
C GLN A 280 -23.13 23.88 -9.07
N GLU A 281 -22.49 23.20 -10.02
CA GLU A 281 -22.57 21.75 -10.15
C GLU A 281 -21.77 21.03 -9.07
N ILE A 282 -20.66 21.62 -8.61
CA ILE A 282 -19.92 21.15 -7.43
C ILE A 282 -20.81 21.26 -6.19
N LEU A 283 -21.42 22.42 -5.95
CA LEU A 283 -22.34 22.61 -4.82
C LEU A 283 -23.47 21.58 -4.80
N ARG A 284 -24.09 21.34 -5.95
CA ARG A 284 -25.18 20.38 -6.12
C ARG A 284 -24.72 18.94 -5.90
N GLY A 285 -23.56 18.57 -6.46
CA GLY A 285 -23.07 17.19 -6.47
C GLY A 285 -22.60 16.66 -5.10
N VAL A 286 -22.14 17.53 -4.19
CA VAL A 286 -21.62 17.11 -2.88
C VAL A 286 -22.30 17.80 -1.69
N HIS A 287 -23.36 18.57 -1.93
CA HIS A 287 -24.02 19.39 -0.90
C HIS A 287 -23.02 20.24 -0.11
N ALA A 288 -22.05 20.83 -0.82
CA ALA A 288 -20.96 21.57 -0.18
C ALA A 288 -21.50 22.78 0.57
N ARG A 289 -20.87 23.07 1.71
CA ARG A 289 -21.19 24.24 2.52
C ARG A 289 -20.30 25.41 2.11
N VAL A 290 -20.91 26.55 1.78
CA VAL A 290 -20.18 27.78 1.48
C VAL A 290 -19.61 28.36 2.76
N VAL A 291 -18.29 28.55 2.81
CA VAL A 291 -17.56 29.11 3.95
C VAL A 291 -16.45 29.99 3.40
N ASP A 292 -16.28 31.19 3.95
CA ASP A 292 -15.10 32.01 3.65
C ASP A 292 -13.85 31.33 4.20
N LEU A 293 -12.98 30.86 3.30
CA LEU A 293 -11.75 30.16 3.63
C LEU A 293 -10.52 31.08 3.60
N THR A 294 -10.72 32.40 3.53
CA THR A 294 -9.63 33.37 3.53
C THR A 294 -9.11 33.70 4.93
N PRO A 295 -7.84 34.16 5.04
CA PRO A 295 -7.41 34.90 6.22
C PRO A 295 -8.27 36.16 6.39
N ALA A 296 -8.80 36.39 7.59
CA ALA A 296 -9.50 37.63 7.91
C ALA A 296 -8.62 38.84 7.53
N ALA A 297 -9.23 39.87 6.92
CA ALA A 297 -8.53 41.10 6.60
C ALA A 297 -7.82 41.64 7.85
N VAL A 298 -6.52 41.89 7.73
CA VAL A 298 -5.76 42.61 8.76
C VAL A 298 -6.31 44.04 8.76
N THR A 299 -7.16 44.38 9.73
CA THR A 299 -7.45 45.76 10.04
C THR A 299 -6.14 46.41 10.47
N PRO A 300 -5.66 47.48 9.83
CA PRO A 300 -4.48 48.18 10.32
C PRO A 300 -4.79 48.72 11.72
N GLU A 301 -4.10 48.19 12.73
CA GLU A 301 -4.18 48.73 14.08
C GLU A 301 -3.69 50.17 14.05
N THR A 302 -4.58 51.09 14.41
CA THR A 302 -4.26 52.51 14.58
C THR A 302 -3.19 52.63 15.67
N GLU A 303 -1.96 52.93 15.27
CA GLU A 303 -0.86 53.26 16.19
C GLU A 303 -1.31 54.38 17.14
N THR A 304 -1.63 53.99 18.38
CA THR A 304 -1.85 54.96 19.45
C THR A 304 -0.47 55.38 19.95
N ARG A 305 0.02 56.50 19.42
CA ARG A 305 1.22 57.21 19.87
C ARG A 305 1.07 57.47 21.38
N LYS A 306 1.90 56.80 22.18
CA LYS A 306 1.97 57.01 23.63
C LYS A 306 2.95 58.14 23.87
N ASP A 307 2.42 59.32 24.19
CA ASP A 307 3.21 60.47 24.61
C ASP A 307 4.02 60.15 25.87
N LEU A 308 5.29 60.53 25.85
CA LEU A 308 6.23 60.47 26.97
C LEU A 308 5.94 61.65 27.93
N PRO A 309 5.85 61.45 29.25
CA PRO A 309 5.78 62.58 30.17
C PRO A 309 7.17 63.19 30.41
N THR A 310 7.16 64.53 30.44
CA THR A 310 8.24 65.48 30.73
C THR A 310 8.84 65.32 32.12
#